data_AF-A0A6L7JRP8-F1
#
_entry.id   AF-A0A6L7JRP8-F1
#
_cell.length_a   1.000
_cell.length_b   1.000
_cell.length_c   1.000
_cell.angle_alpha   90.00
_cell.angle_beta   90.00
_cell.angle_gamma   90.00
#
_symmetry.space_group_name_H-M   'P 1'
#
loop_
_entity.id
_entity.type
_entity.pdbx_description
1 polymer ?
#
loop_
_entity_poly.entity_id
_entity_poly.type
_entity_poly.pdbx_seq_one_letter_code
_entity_poly.pdbx_strand_id
1 'polypeptide(L)'
;MSSIHLNQIRPDSSSNRTRKVGSVVHQALSQILQTSISDPRISRTTITEVELSKDMKHARVFLTSTESRDVLQASVDHLNRAKSYIRHCLSDHLELKYTPAL
;
A
#
# COMPACT_ATOMS: atom_id res chain seq x y z
N MET A 1 23.86 -6.89 -24.47
CA MET A 1 24.44 -7.37 -23.19
C MET A 1 24.28 -6.20 -22.22
N SER A 2 23.37 -6.16 -21.25
CA SER A 2 22.74 -7.22 -20.47
C SER A 2 21.38 -6.71 -19.96
N SER A 3 20.29 -7.33 -20.39
CA SER A 3 18.95 -7.06 -19.87
C SER A 3 18.77 -7.85 -18.59
N ILE A 4 18.76 -7.16 -17.46
CA ILE A 4 18.61 -7.75 -16.13
C ILE A 4 17.13 -8.17 -16.01
N HIS A 5 16.85 -9.43 -16.30
CA HIS A 5 15.53 -10.03 -16.17
C HIS A 5 15.31 -10.31 -14.67
N LEU A 6 14.56 -9.44 -13.97
CA LEU A 6 14.22 -9.68 -12.57
C LEU A 6 12.99 -10.57 -12.45
N ASN A 7 13.20 -11.65 -11.71
CA ASN A 7 12.38 -12.81 -11.42
C ASN A 7 11.03 -12.53 -10.73
N GLN A 8 9.94 -12.94 -11.40
CA GLN A 8 8.80 -13.73 -10.89
C GLN A 8 8.32 -13.53 -9.44
N ILE A 9 7.26 -12.72 -9.24
CA ILE A 9 6.10 -13.04 -8.39
C ILE A 9 4.87 -12.35 -9.02
N ARG A 10 4.04 -13.07 -9.77
CA ARG A 10 2.69 -12.61 -10.15
C ARG A 10 1.74 -13.74 -9.79
N PRO A 11 0.95 -13.65 -8.71
CA PRO A 11 -0.06 -14.65 -8.48
C PRO A 11 -1.12 -14.55 -9.58
N ASP A 12 -1.53 -15.74 -9.98
CA ASP A 12 -2.52 -16.15 -10.94
C ASP A 12 -3.80 -15.30 -11.02
N SER A 13 -4.24 -15.05 -12.25
CA SER A 13 -5.64 -14.85 -12.65
C SER A 13 -6.50 -13.93 -11.76
N SER A 14 -6.11 -12.65 -11.65
CA SER A 14 -6.94 -11.64 -10.99
C SER A 14 -8.05 -11.15 -11.93
N SER A 15 -9.27 -11.60 -11.66
CA SER A 15 -10.52 -11.10 -12.24
C SER A 15 -10.55 -9.57 -12.29
N ASN A 16 -11.13 -8.97 -13.34
CA ASN A 16 -11.17 -7.51 -13.60
C ASN A 16 -11.55 -6.68 -12.36
N ARG A 17 -12.36 -7.28 -11.46
CA ARG A 17 -12.78 -6.72 -10.17
C ARG A 17 -11.62 -6.48 -9.20
N THR A 18 -10.70 -7.42 -9.02
CA THR A 18 -9.56 -7.27 -8.10
C THR A 18 -8.64 -6.14 -8.55
N ARG A 19 -8.40 -6.03 -9.87
CA ARG A 19 -7.57 -4.96 -10.42
C ARG A 19 -8.21 -3.58 -10.24
N LYS A 20 -9.52 -3.46 -10.47
CA LYS A 20 -10.28 -2.24 -10.17
C LYS A 20 -10.19 -1.87 -8.69
N VAL A 21 -10.49 -2.81 -7.79
CA VAL A 21 -10.43 -2.55 -6.34
C VAL A 21 -9.01 -2.19 -5.92
N GLY A 22 -7.98 -2.85 -6.47
CA GLY A 22 -6.58 -2.53 -6.21
C GLY A 22 -6.22 -1.09 -6.57
N SER A 23 -6.64 -0.60 -7.73
CA SER A 23 -6.45 0.80 -8.12
C SER A 23 -7.15 1.77 -7.18
N VAL A 24 -8.39 1.46 -6.76
CA VAL A 24 -9.14 2.31 -5.82
C VAL A 24 -8.45 2.34 -4.44
N VAL A 25 -8.02 1.18 -3.94
CA VAL A 25 -7.29 1.06 -2.67
C VAL A 25 -5.95 1.81 -2.75
N HIS A 26 -5.22 1.69 -3.85
CA HIS A 26 -3.97 2.42 -4.06
C HIS A 26 -4.18 3.94 -3.99
N GLN A 27 -5.21 4.45 -4.67
CA GLN A 27 -5.52 5.87 -4.66
C GLN A 27 -5.95 6.34 -3.27
N ALA A 28 -6.84 5.61 -2.60
CA ALA A 28 -7.28 5.92 -1.25
C ALA A 28 -6.11 5.91 -0.25
N LEU A 29 -5.27 4.88 -0.26
CA LEU A 29 -4.08 4.82 0.59
C LEU A 29 -3.12 5.97 0.32
N SER A 30 -2.92 6.33 -0.96
CA SER A 30 -2.06 7.47 -1.33
C SER A 30 -2.61 8.79 -0.78
N GLN A 31 -3.93 8.99 -0.80
CA GLN A 31 -4.55 10.18 -0.21
C GLN A 31 -4.48 10.17 1.33
N ILE A 32 -4.75 9.02 1.96
CA ILE A 32 -4.67 8.88 3.42
C ILE A 32 -3.24 9.12 3.89
N LEU A 33 -2.23 8.58 3.21
CA LEU A 33 -0.83 8.80 3.57
C LEU A 33 -0.46 10.29 3.50
N GLN A 34 -0.88 10.99 2.43
CA GLN A 34 -0.61 12.42 2.26
C GLN A 34 -1.36 13.30 3.27
N THR A 35 -2.60 12.93 3.63
CA THR A 35 -3.49 13.80 4.43
C THR A 35 -3.42 13.48 5.92
N SER A 36 -3.34 12.20 6.29
CA SER A 36 -3.35 11.74 7.68
C SER A 36 -1.97 11.65 8.31
N ILE A 37 -0.91 11.55 7.49
CA ILE A 37 0.45 11.41 7.99
C ILE A 37 1.26 12.64 7.62
N SER A 38 1.18 13.67 8.46
CA SER A 38 2.05 14.85 8.44
C SER A 38 3.39 14.61 9.14
N ASP A 39 3.93 13.38 9.08
CA ASP A 39 5.28 13.11 9.58
C ASP A 39 6.30 13.32 8.44
N PRO A 40 7.30 14.20 8.61
CA PRO A 40 8.27 14.50 7.55
C PRO A 40 9.07 13.28 7.07
N ARG A 41 9.17 12.19 7.86
CA ARG A 41 9.82 10.93 7.46
C ARG A 41 8.93 10.12 6.52
N ILE A 42 7.62 10.24 6.64
CA ILE A 42 6.63 9.60 5.75
C ILE A 42 6.29 10.51 4.57
N SER A 43 6.39 11.85 4.70
CA SER A 43 6.24 12.79 3.59
C SER A 43 7.24 12.56 2.44
N ARG A 44 8.38 11.91 2.71
CA ARG A 44 9.36 11.48 1.70
C ARG A 44 9.24 10.01 1.30
N THR A 45 8.16 9.36 1.71
CA THR A 45 7.86 7.96 1.38
C THR A 45 6.62 7.92 0.49
N THR A 46 6.71 7.26 -0.66
CA THR A 46 5.64 7.14 -1.66
C THR A 46 5.21 5.69 -1.81
N ILE A 47 3.90 5.47 -1.94
CA ILE A 47 3.36 4.16 -2.30
C ILE A 47 3.66 3.90 -3.77
N THR A 48 4.40 2.84 -4.05
CA THR A 48 4.81 2.48 -5.42
C THR A 48 3.89 1.43 -6.01
N GLU A 49 3.38 0.51 -5.20
CA GLU A 49 2.47 -0.53 -5.66
C GLU A 49 1.58 -1.04 -4.52
N VAL A 50 0.37 -1.50 -4.84
CA VAL A 50 -0.53 -2.18 -3.91
C VAL A 50 -1.03 -3.46 -4.57
N GLU A 51 -0.76 -4.59 -3.93
CA GLU A 51 -1.22 -5.90 -4.36
C GLU A 51 -2.35 -6.38 -3.46
N LEU A 52 -3.50 -6.73 -4.05
CA LEU A 52 -4.60 -7.35 -3.33
C LEU A 52 -4.59 -8.85 -3.51
N SER A 53 -4.83 -9.58 -2.42
CA SER A 53 -5.08 -11.03 -2.48
C SER A 53 -6.38 -11.34 -3.24
N LYS A 54 -6.47 -12.55 -3.79
CA LYS A 54 -7.62 -13.04 -4.57
C LYS A 54 -8.96 -12.94 -3.83
N ASP A 55 -8.93 -13.14 -2.51
CA ASP A 55 -10.08 -13.03 -1.61
C ASP A 55 -10.39 -11.57 -1.19
N MET A 56 -9.61 -10.59 -1.66
CA MET A 56 -9.71 -9.15 -1.34
C MET A 56 -9.66 -8.81 0.16
N LYS A 57 -9.30 -9.77 1.01
CA LYS A 57 -9.16 -9.59 2.47
C LYS A 57 -7.77 -9.15 2.92
N HIS A 58 -6.76 -9.26 2.06
CA HIS A 58 -5.39 -8.85 2.38
C HIS A 58 -4.86 -7.93 1.28
N ALA A 59 -4.21 -6.85 1.68
CA ALA A 59 -3.57 -5.87 0.83
C ALA A 59 -2.09 -5.75 1.23
N ARG A 60 -1.20 -5.87 0.25
CA ARG A 60 0.23 -5.70 0.41
C ARG A 60 0.63 -4.38 -0.21
N VAL A 61 1.17 -3.47 0.60
CA VAL A 61 1.54 -2.12 0.18
C VAL A 61 3.05 -2.02 0.09
N PHE A 62 3.54 -1.61 -1.08
CA PHE A 62 4.95 -1.38 -1.33
C PHE A 62 5.24 0.12 -1.25
N LEU A 63 6.21 0.45 -0.39
CA LEU A 63 6.61 1.82 -0.10
C LEU A 63 8.06 2.01 -0.51
N THR A 64 8.36 3.15 -1.09
CA THR A 64 9.74 3.56 -1.41
C THR A 64 9.98 4.93 -0.83
N SER A 65 11.21 5.19 -0.39
CA SER A 65 11.63 6.52 0.06
C SER A 65 12.92 6.88 -0.63
N THR A 66 13.08 8.16 -0.92
CA THR A 66 14.32 8.74 -1.46
C THR A 66 15.41 8.86 -0.38
N GLU A 67 15.06 8.62 0.89
CA GLU A 67 15.95 8.66 2.04
C GLU A 67 16.68 7.32 2.28
N SER A 68 17.62 7.34 3.23
CA SER A 68 18.36 6.14 3.63
C SER A 68 17.45 5.02 4.15
N ARG A 69 17.91 3.76 4.01
CA ARG A 69 17.17 2.54 4.42
C ARG A 69 16.69 2.57 5.88
N ASP A 70 17.44 3.24 6.76
CA ASP A 70 17.10 3.42 8.17
C ASP A 70 15.80 4.22 8.37
N VAL A 71 15.63 5.29 7.58
CA VAL A 71 14.42 6.12 7.59
C VAL A 71 13.21 5.32 7.09
N LEU A 72 13.40 4.52 6.03
CA LEU A 72 12.36 3.63 5.53
C LEU A 72 11.90 2.65 6.62
N GLN A 73 12.84 2.05 7.35
CA GLN A 73 12.52 1.09 8.40
C GLN A 73 11.76 1.74 9.57
N ALA A 74 12.18 2.94 10.00
CA ALA A 74 11.47 3.71 11.02
C ALA A 74 10.05 4.14 10.56
N SER A 75 9.89 4.50 9.29
CA SER A 75 8.59 4.81 8.69
C SER A 75 7.69 3.57 8.63
N VAL A 76 8.25 2.41 8.29
CA VAL A 76 7.52 1.13 8.30
C VAL A 76 7.07 0.76 9.72
N ASP A 77 7.90 0.97 10.75
CA ASP A 77 7.48 0.74 12.14
C ASP A 77 6.31 1.66 12.54
N HIS A 78 6.41 2.95 12.23
CA HIS A 78 5.32 3.91 12.48
C HIS A 78 4.04 3.53 11.74
N LEU A 79 4.14 3.17 10.46
CA LEU A 79 3.01 2.71 9.66
C LEU A 79 2.41 1.43 10.24
N ASN A 80 3.23 0.50 10.73
CA ASN A 80 2.76 -0.71 11.40
C ASN A 80 1.94 -0.39 12.65
N ARG A 81 2.37 0.58 13.47
CA ARG A 81 1.60 1.05 14.63
C ARG A 81 0.31 1.77 14.20
N ALA A 82 0.38 2.54 13.13
CA ALA A 82 -0.76 3.25 12.56
C ALA A 82 -1.69 2.37 11.70
N LYS A 83 -1.41 1.08 11.52
CA LYS A 83 -2.22 0.18 10.67
C LYS A 83 -3.71 0.20 10.99
N SER A 84 -4.06 0.21 12.28
CA SER A 84 -5.46 0.24 12.71
C SER A 84 -6.15 1.55 12.33
N TYR A 85 -5.42 2.66 12.46
CA TYR A 85 -5.88 3.98 12.05
C TYR A 85 -6.02 4.08 10.52
N ILE A 86 -5.01 3.62 9.76
CA ILE A 86 -5.07 3.58 8.30
C ILE A 86 -6.22 2.70 7.83
N ARG A 87 -6.45 1.55 8.47
CA ARG A 87 -7.60 0.69 8.19
C ARG A 87 -8.93 1.42 8.41
N HIS A 88 -9.03 2.20 9.49
CA HIS A 88 -10.22 2.99 9.79
C HIS A 88 -10.46 4.10 8.74
N CYS A 89 -9.43 4.89 8.40
CA CYS A 89 -9.51 5.87 7.32
C CYS A 89 -9.84 5.21 5.98
N LEU A 90 -9.28 4.03 5.71
CA LEU A 90 -9.55 3.28 4.48
C LEU A 90 -11.01 2.81 4.43
N SER A 91 -11.57 2.37 5.55
CA SER A 91 -12.98 1.98 5.66
C SER A 91 -13.95 3.17 5.54
N ASP A 92 -13.50 4.37 5.89
CA ASP A 92 -14.28 5.61 5.72
C ASP A 92 -14.23 6.09 4.26
N HIS A 93 -13.04 6.06 3.65
CA HIS A 93 -12.84 6.44 2.24
C HIS A 93 -13.40 5.44 1.23
N LEU A 94 -13.47 4.16 1.61
CA LEU A 94 -13.99 3.09 0.77
C LEU A 94 -15.26 2.55 1.42
N GLU A 95 -16.42 2.78 0.80
CA GLU A 95 -17.69 2.13 1.16
C GLU A 95 -17.68 0.63 0.78
N LEU A 96 -16.68 -0.11 1.27
CA LEU A 96 -16.50 -1.52 1.04
C LEU A 96 -17.08 -2.30 2.20
N LYS A 97 -17.87 -3.34 1.86
CA LYS A 97 -18.40 -4.30 2.85
C LYS A 97 -17.29 -5.01 3.65
N TYR A 98 -16.08 -5.09 3.09
CA TYR A 98 -14.90 -5.65 3.75
C TYR A 98 -13.68 -4.78 3.44
N THR A 99 -13.06 -4.24 4.49
CA THR A 99 -11.79 -3.52 4.39
C THR A 99 -10.63 -4.52 4.39
N PRO A 100 -9.76 -4.55 3.36
CA PRO A 100 -8.62 -5.44 3.35
C PRO A 100 -7.67 -5.14 4.51
N ALA A 101 -7.10 -6.18 5.10
CA ALA A 101 -6.06 -6.10 6.11
C ALA A 101 -4.72 -5.69 5.47
N LEU A 102 -3.99 -4.76 6.14
CA LEU A 102 -2.73 -4.13 5.71
C LEU A 102 -1.51 -4.62 6.52
#